data_AF-A0A7S0Q781-F1
#
_entry.id   AF-A0A7S0Q781-F1
#
_cell.length_a   1.000
_cell.length_b   1.000
_cell.length_c   1.000
_cell.angle_alpha   90.00
_cell.angle_beta   90.00
_cell.angle_gamma   90.00
#
_symmetry.space_group_name_H-M   'P 1'
#
loop_
_entity.id
_entity.type
_entity.pdbx_description
1 polymer ?
#
loop_
_entity_poly.entity_id
_entity_poly.type
_entity_poly.pdbx_seq_one_letter_code
_entity_poly.pdbx_strand_id
1 'polypeptide(L)'
;SAPPDFVARLAGAGGDSLACDSKCEVVGDEHACVLTYIAHTAGEVLLSVTCGGEHVIGSPFTVSVSAGEADPSRCIARGAGVIYARPGTLSHVSVETYDSRGNWIGRGGEVVSARTGGPTQSIVSVTDLRDGTYDVGVRYGLSGVYQLSIYVGRREQRQQIAGSPFVVRVGLRAMEDFIGRWQLASARAPIVRPSAVALAARVLRAWRELTVYRAAAAARKVLQHATSETPQTAKRSPRPKDIR
;
A
#
# COMPACT_ATOMS: atom_id res chain seq x y z
N SER A 1 -30.84 49.46 -8.88
CA SER A 1 -29.95 49.07 -7.76
C SER A 1 -28.82 48.23 -8.32
N ALA A 2 -27.61 48.31 -7.77
CA ALA A 2 -26.57 47.33 -8.12
C ALA A 2 -27.04 45.94 -7.65
N PRO A 3 -26.74 44.86 -8.41
CA PRO A 3 -27.09 43.51 -7.96
C PRO A 3 -26.42 43.22 -6.60
N PRO A 4 -27.06 42.44 -5.72
CA PRO A 4 -26.47 42.07 -4.44
C PRO A 4 -25.14 41.34 -4.66
N ASP A 5 -24.09 41.82 -4.00
CA ASP A 5 -22.74 41.26 -4.09
C ASP A 5 -22.60 40.09 -3.12
N PHE A 6 -23.01 38.90 -3.58
CA PHE A 6 -22.85 37.66 -2.84
C PHE A 6 -21.46 37.07 -3.08
N VAL A 7 -20.73 36.81 -1.99
CA VAL A 7 -19.40 36.22 -2.02
C VAL A 7 -19.40 34.91 -1.25
N ALA A 8 -18.88 33.84 -1.87
CA ALA A 8 -18.60 32.57 -1.21
C ALA A 8 -17.11 32.48 -0.85
N ARG A 9 -16.81 31.99 0.35
CA ARG A 9 -15.45 31.65 0.76
C ARG A 9 -15.46 30.30 1.46
N LEU A 10 -14.50 29.45 1.12
CA LEU A 10 -14.28 28.17 1.78
C LEU A 10 -13.11 28.28 2.76
N ALA A 11 -13.31 27.79 3.97
CA ALA A 11 -12.27 27.64 4.99
C ALA A 11 -12.20 26.19 5.47
N GLY A 12 -11.00 25.71 5.79
CA GLY A 12 -10.81 24.42 6.43
C GLY A 12 -11.27 24.46 7.90
N ALA A 13 -11.35 23.30 8.54
CA ALA A 13 -11.73 23.20 9.96
C ALA A 13 -10.82 24.02 10.91
N GLY A 14 -9.59 24.34 10.50
CA GLY A 14 -8.65 25.22 11.22
C GLY A 14 -8.79 26.72 10.95
N GLY A 15 -9.73 27.14 10.09
CA GLY A 15 -9.91 28.53 9.67
C GLY A 15 -9.04 28.97 8.48
N ASP A 16 -8.20 28.08 7.94
CA ASP A 16 -7.38 28.37 6.76
C ASP A 16 -8.25 28.52 5.51
N SER A 17 -8.01 29.59 4.73
CA SER A 17 -8.72 29.78 3.46
C SER A 17 -8.35 28.67 2.48
N LEU A 18 -9.37 27.97 1.98
CA LEU A 18 -9.21 26.92 0.97
C LEU A 18 -9.45 27.51 -0.42
N ALA A 19 -8.78 26.93 -1.41
CA ALA A 19 -9.01 27.27 -2.80
C ALA A 19 -10.43 26.86 -3.21
N CYS A 20 -11.19 27.82 -3.74
CA CYS A 20 -12.50 27.59 -4.31
C CYS A 20 -12.79 28.55 -5.45
N ASP A 21 -13.38 28.03 -6.52
CA ASP A 21 -14.02 28.87 -7.52
C ASP A 21 -15.47 29.10 -7.10
N SER A 22 -15.95 30.34 -7.10
CA SER A 22 -17.34 30.67 -6.80
C SER A 22 -17.93 31.58 -7.87
N LYS A 23 -19.17 31.31 -8.27
CA LYS A 23 -19.93 32.12 -9.23
C LYS A 23 -21.32 32.40 -8.66
N CYS A 24 -21.74 33.66 -8.68
CA CYS A 24 -23.09 34.05 -8.31
C CYS A 24 -23.85 34.51 -9.56
N GLU A 25 -25.06 33.98 -9.76
CA GLU A 25 -25.97 34.38 -10.84
C GLU A 25 -27.31 34.81 -10.24
N VAL A 26 -27.82 35.97 -10.65
CA VAL A 26 -29.16 36.43 -10.27
C VAL A 26 -30.18 35.68 -11.12
N VAL A 27 -31.17 35.04 -10.49
CA VAL A 27 -32.21 34.27 -11.18
C VAL A 27 -33.55 34.98 -11.04
N GLY A 28 -34.11 35.40 -12.16
CA GLY A 28 -35.43 36.04 -12.23
C GLY A 28 -35.45 37.51 -11.82
N ASP A 29 -36.65 38.04 -11.63
CA ASP A 29 -36.91 39.47 -11.39
C ASP A 29 -36.72 39.86 -9.90
N GLU A 30 -35.47 39.80 -9.45
CA GLU A 30 -34.88 40.69 -8.41
C GLU A 30 -34.66 40.16 -6.97
N HIS A 31 -35.07 38.95 -6.58
CA HIS A 31 -34.88 38.48 -5.18
C HIS A 31 -34.25 37.09 -4.98
N ALA A 32 -33.83 36.40 -6.03
CA ALA A 32 -33.15 35.10 -5.91
C ALA A 32 -31.76 35.14 -6.56
N CYS A 33 -30.76 34.62 -5.84
CA CYS A 33 -29.39 34.46 -6.34
C CYS A 33 -28.98 32.99 -6.17
N VAL A 34 -28.36 32.45 -7.21
CA VAL A 34 -27.78 31.10 -7.21
C VAL A 34 -26.28 31.23 -7.10
N LEU A 35 -25.74 30.75 -5.98
CA LEU A 35 -24.31 30.69 -5.72
C LEU A 35 -23.80 29.26 -5.98
N THR A 36 -22.93 29.12 -6.97
CA THR A 36 -22.26 27.87 -7.31
C THR A 36 -20.82 27.94 -6.85
N TYR A 37 -20.29 26.87 -6.24
CA TYR A 37 -18.89 26.78 -5.84
C TYR A 37 -18.26 25.44 -6.22
N ILE A 38 -16.94 25.43 -6.43
CA ILE A 38 -16.14 24.24 -6.67
C ILE A 38 -15.08 24.15 -5.59
N ALA A 39 -15.21 23.17 -4.69
CA ALA A 39 -14.21 22.89 -3.67
C ALA A 39 -13.06 22.07 -4.26
N HIS A 40 -11.80 22.48 -4.01
CA HIS A 40 -10.62 21.75 -4.49
C HIS A 40 -10.06 20.77 -3.48
N THR A 41 -10.39 20.94 -2.20
CA THR A 41 -9.89 20.13 -1.08
C THR A 41 -11.01 19.25 -0.53
N ALA A 42 -10.76 17.96 -0.39
CA ALA A 42 -11.70 17.04 0.25
C ALA A 42 -11.62 17.15 1.79
N GLY A 43 -12.74 16.91 2.46
CA GLY A 43 -12.85 16.98 3.93
C GLY A 43 -14.03 17.83 4.38
N GLU A 44 -14.12 18.04 5.69
CA GLU A 44 -15.08 19.00 6.26
C GLU A 44 -14.54 20.42 6.11
N VAL A 45 -15.36 21.27 5.49
CA VAL A 45 -15.05 22.66 5.20
C VAL A 45 -16.19 23.56 5.64
N LEU A 46 -15.86 24.80 5.99
CA LEU A 46 -16.82 25.84 6.33
C LEU A 46 -17.03 26.74 5.12
N LEU A 47 -18.27 26.79 4.63
CA LEU A 47 -18.71 27.67 3.56
C LEU A 47 -19.29 28.96 4.17
N SER A 48 -18.54 30.04 4.05
CA SER A 48 -18.99 31.37 4.40
C SER A 48 -19.64 32.03 3.19
N VAL A 49 -20.87 32.50 3.37
CA VAL A 49 -21.66 33.20 2.35
C VAL A 49 -22.02 34.55 2.91
N THR A 50 -21.52 35.61 2.28
CA THR A 50 -21.76 36.99 2.70
C THR A 50 -22.47 37.77 1.61
N CYS A 51 -23.40 38.65 1.99
CA CYS A 51 -24.06 39.61 1.10
C CYS A 51 -23.70 41.02 1.58
N GLY A 52 -23.08 41.84 0.72
CA GLY A 52 -22.66 43.19 1.11
C GLY A 52 -21.66 43.20 2.28
N GLY A 53 -20.91 42.12 2.47
CA GLY A 53 -19.94 41.94 3.55
C GLY A 53 -20.49 41.31 4.84
N GLU A 54 -21.81 41.13 4.98
CA GLU A 54 -22.42 40.50 6.16
C GLU A 54 -22.81 39.05 5.91
N HIS A 55 -22.67 38.19 6.92
CA HIS A 55 -23.08 36.78 6.83
C HIS A 55 -24.59 36.64 6.65
N VAL A 56 -24.99 35.81 5.69
CA VAL A 56 -26.39 35.40 5.57
C VAL A 56 -26.78 34.49 6.74
N ILE A 57 -28.08 34.38 7.00
CA ILE A 57 -28.60 33.49 8.06
C ILE A 57 -28.12 32.05 7.81
N GLY A 58 -27.55 31.43 8.85
CA GLY A 58 -27.01 30.06 8.79
C GLY A 58 -25.57 29.97 8.29
N SER A 59 -24.98 31.07 7.81
CA SER A 59 -23.55 31.12 7.52
C SER A 59 -22.72 31.28 8.81
N PRO A 60 -21.56 30.61 8.94
CA PRO A 60 -20.98 29.64 8.01
C PRO A 60 -21.67 28.27 8.02
N PHE A 61 -21.75 27.63 6.85
CA PHE A 61 -22.30 26.29 6.68
C PHE A 61 -21.21 25.23 6.74
N THR A 62 -21.43 24.12 7.45
CA THR A 62 -20.53 22.96 7.40
C THR A 62 -20.86 22.09 6.20
N VAL A 63 -19.88 21.86 5.33
CA VAL A 63 -20.00 21.06 4.11
C VAL A 63 -18.97 19.94 4.12
N SER A 64 -19.40 18.71 3.85
CA SER A 64 -18.50 17.58 3.63
C SER A 64 -18.20 17.43 2.14
N VAL A 65 -16.96 17.72 1.74
CA VAL A 65 -16.49 17.57 0.35
C VAL A 65 -15.85 16.21 0.19
N SER A 66 -16.38 15.39 -0.72
CA SER A 66 -15.77 14.09 -1.06
C SER A 66 -14.63 14.26 -2.06
N ALA A 67 -13.60 13.42 -1.92
CA ALA A 67 -12.57 13.30 -2.95
C ALA A 67 -13.18 12.74 -4.25
N GLY A 68 -12.62 13.18 -5.37
CA GLY A 68 -13.08 12.81 -6.72
C GLY A 68 -12.84 11.33 -7.07
N GLU A 69 -12.86 11.03 -8.37
CA GLU A 69 -12.44 9.74 -8.89
C GLU A 69 -10.92 9.58 -8.78
N ALA A 70 -10.45 8.34 -8.59
CA ALA A 70 -9.03 8.06 -8.50
C ALA A 70 -8.31 8.39 -9.81
N ASP A 71 -7.24 9.18 -9.71
CA ASP A 71 -6.30 9.42 -10.79
C ASP A 71 -5.08 8.51 -10.60
N PRO A 72 -4.88 7.51 -11.48
CA PRO A 72 -3.75 6.59 -11.39
C PRO A 72 -2.40 7.31 -11.31
N SER A 73 -2.25 8.45 -11.99
CA SER A 73 -1.00 9.24 -11.99
C SER A 73 -0.69 9.92 -10.64
N ARG A 74 -1.68 9.99 -9.73
CA ARG A 74 -1.55 10.53 -8.38
C ARG A 74 -1.48 9.44 -7.30
N CYS A 75 -1.86 8.20 -7.63
CA CYS A 75 -1.80 7.07 -6.71
C CYS A 75 -0.37 6.69 -6.35
N ILE A 76 -0.15 6.24 -5.11
CA ILE A 76 1.19 5.99 -4.56
C ILE A 76 1.29 4.54 -4.07
N ALA A 77 2.36 3.83 -4.46
CA ALA A 77 2.72 2.54 -3.86
C ALA A 77 3.88 2.69 -2.86
N ARG A 78 3.75 2.07 -1.70
CA ARG A 78 4.71 2.09 -0.58
C ARG A 78 5.00 0.68 -0.08
N GLY A 79 6.17 0.54 0.58
CA GLY A 79 6.61 -0.70 1.22
C GLY A 79 7.78 -1.35 0.50
N ALA A 80 8.52 -2.21 1.20
CA ALA A 80 9.74 -2.83 0.66
C ALA A 80 9.47 -3.67 -0.61
N GLY A 81 8.25 -4.21 -0.76
CA GLY A 81 7.84 -5.04 -1.89
C GLY A 81 7.89 -4.35 -3.26
N VAL A 82 7.99 -3.02 -3.32
CA VAL A 82 8.20 -2.30 -4.59
C VAL A 82 9.66 -2.30 -5.06
N ILE A 83 10.59 -2.73 -4.19
CA ILE A 83 12.04 -2.71 -4.47
C ILE A 83 12.67 -4.09 -4.28
N TYR A 84 12.31 -4.81 -3.21
CA TYR A 84 12.91 -6.08 -2.83
C TYR A 84 11.88 -7.08 -2.32
N ALA A 85 12.11 -8.36 -2.60
CA ALA A 85 11.31 -9.44 -2.03
C ALA A 85 12.14 -10.71 -1.83
N ARG A 86 11.63 -11.60 -0.97
CA ARG A 86 12.23 -12.93 -0.75
C ARG A 86 11.51 -13.97 -1.61
N PRO A 87 12.23 -14.84 -2.34
CA PRO A 87 11.62 -15.95 -3.06
C PRO A 87 10.75 -16.81 -2.14
N GLY A 88 9.60 -17.23 -2.63
CA GLY A 88 8.64 -18.09 -1.93
C GLY A 88 7.90 -17.44 -0.76
N THR A 89 8.21 -16.18 -0.41
CA THR A 89 7.58 -15.44 0.70
C THR A 89 6.60 -14.42 0.14
N LEU A 90 5.47 -14.22 0.83
CA LEU A 90 4.52 -13.16 0.49
C LEU A 90 5.12 -11.80 0.85
N SER A 91 5.21 -10.92 -0.14
CA SER A 91 5.65 -9.53 0.02
C SER A 91 4.45 -8.61 -0.15
N HIS A 92 4.33 -7.61 0.73
CA HIS A 92 3.22 -6.67 0.73
C HIS A 92 3.64 -5.31 0.17
N VAL A 93 2.73 -4.68 -0.57
CA VAL A 93 2.85 -3.33 -1.09
C VAL A 93 1.54 -2.59 -0.80
N SER A 94 1.63 -1.50 -0.08
CA SER A 94 0.50 -0.63 0.25
C SER A 94 0.29 0.36 -0.88
N VAL A 95 -0.90 0.41 -1.46
CA VAL A 95 -1.27 1.36 -2.52
C VAL A 95 -2.32 2.31 -1.99
N GLU A 96 -2.03 3.60 -2.00
CA GLU A 96 -2.95 4.67 -1.61
C GLU A 96 -3.49 5.37 -2.85
N THR A 97 -4.80 5.62 -2.87
CA THR A 97 -5.48 6.27 -4.00
C THR A 97 -5.73 7.75 -3.74
N TYR A 98 -5.52 8.54 -4.80
CA TYR A 98 -5.70 9.99 -4.79
C TYR A 98 -6.48 10.42 -6.02
N ASP A 99 -7.24 11.50 -5.93
CA ASP A 99 -7.87 12.14 -7.09
C ASP A 99 -6.88 12.99 -7.88
N SER A 100 -7.32 13.54 -9.02
CA SER A 100 -6.48 14.37 -9.90
C SER A 100 -5.96 15.66 -9.24
N ARG A 101 -6.63 16.12 -8.17
CA ARG A 101 -6.28 17.28 -7.36
C ARG A 101 -5.36 16.93 -6.19
N GLY A 102 -5.03 15.64 -6.01
CA GLY A 102 -4.16 15.16 -4.93
C GLY A 102 -4.89 14.98 -3.60
N ASN A 103 -6.22 14.95 -3.59
CA ASN A 103 -6.98 14.61 -2.39
C ASN A 103 -6.93 13.11 -2.16
N TRP A 104 -6.69 12.71 -0.92
CA TRP A 104 -6.73 11.31 -0.52
C TRP A 104 -8.16 10.77 -0.58
N ILE A 105 -8.34 9.62 -1.24
CA ILE A 105 -9.63 8.96 -1.36
C ILE A 105 -9.75 7.99 -0.19
N GLY A 106 -10.18 8.48 0.98
CA GLY A 106 -10.29 7.71 2.23
C GLY A 106 -11.40 6.64 2.28
N ARG A 107 -11.79 6.09 1.13
CA ARG A 107 -12.81 5.04 0.98
C ARG A 107 -12.27 3.94 0.07
N GLY A 108 -12.74 2.71 0.29
CA GLY A 108 -12.53 1.61 -0.67
C GLY A 108 -13.41 1.73 -1.92
N GLY A 109 -13.36 0.69 -2.75
CA GLY A 109 -14.21 0.52 -3.93
C GLY A 109 -13.54 0.80 -5.27
N GLU A 110 -12.33 1.38 -5.27
CA GLU A 110 -11.52 1.49 -6.49
C GLU A 110 -11.05 0.12 -6.99
N VAL A 111 -10.99 -0.03 -8.31
CA VAL A 111 -10.54 -1.27 -8.94
C VAL A 111 -9.03 -1.21 -9.09
N VAL A 112 -8.34 -1.82 -8.12
CA VAL A 112 -6.88 -1.97 -8.13
C VAL A 112 -6.51 -3.37 -8.61
N SER A 113 -5.53 -3.46 -9.50
CA SER A 113 -4.99 -4.74 -9.97
C SER A 113 -3.50 -4.67 -10.17
N ALA A 114 -2.81 -5.80 -10.04
CA ALA A 114 -1.37 -5.85 -10.21
C ALA A 114 -0.96 -7.02 -11.12
N ARG A 115 0.15 -6.84 -11.83
CA ARG A 115 0.75 -7.84 -12.72
C ARG A 115 2.24 -7.88 -12.48
N THR A 116 2.83 -9.05 -12.66
CA THR A 116 4.28 -9.24 -12.57
C THR A 116 4.83 -9.77 -13.88
N GLY A 117 5.86 -9.12 -14.41
CA GLY A 117 6.73 -9.66 -15.46
C GLY A 117 8.06 -10.11 -14.86
N GLY A 118 8.65 -11.18 -15.38
CA GLY A 118 9.94 -11.65 -14.88
C GLY A 118 10.29 -13.07 -15.32
N PRO A 119 11.40 -13.63 -14.80
CA PRO A 119 11.92 -14.92 -15.22
C PRO A 119 11.02 -16.09 -14.84
N THR A 120 10.12 -15.92 -13.86
CA THR A 120 9.14 -16.94 -13.47
C THR A 120 7.78 -16.34 -13.25
N GLN A 121 6.76 -17.19 -13.24
CA GLN A 121 5.43 -16.80 -12.77
C GLN A 121 5.48 -16.42 -11.28
N SER A 122 4.63 -15.46 -10.91
CA SER A 122 4.40 -15.02 -9.52
C SER A 122 2.91 -15.08 -9.21
N ILE A 123 2.59 -15.24 -7.93
CA ILE A 123 1.20 -15.21 -7.46
C ILE A 123 0.93 -13.80 -6.92
N VAL A 124 -0.15 -13.18 -7.39
CA VAL A 124 -0.54 -11.82 -7.02
C VAL A 124 -1.95 -11.84 -6.42
N SER A 125 -2.13 -11.12 -5.32
CA SER A 125 -3.42 -10.86 -4.69
C SER A 125 -3.55 -9.37 -4.39
N VAL A 126 -4.75 -8.83 -4.51
CA VAL A 126 -5.05 -7.45 -4.14
C VAL A 126 -6.22 -7.45 -3.18
N THR A 127 -6.07 -6.76 -2.05
CA THR A 127 -7.09 -6.65 -1.00
C THR A 127 -7.41 -5.19 -0.76
N ASP A 128 -8.68 -4.82 -0.88
CA ASP A 128 -9.18 -3.49 -0.52
C ASP A 128 -9.38 -3.43 1.00
N LEU A 129 -8.65 -2.54 1.68
CA LEU A 129 -8.75 -2.35 3.13
C LEU A 129 -9.91 -1.42 3.53
N ARG A 130 -10.64 -0.89 2.54
CA ARG A 130 -11.81 -0.03 2.66
C ARG A 130 -11.58 1.33 3.30
N ASP A 131 -10.33 1.71 3.45
CA ASP A 131 -9.90 2.98 4.03
C ASP A 131 -9.19 3.88 3.01
N GLY A 132 -9.21 3.55 1.71
CA GLY A 132 -8.43 4.23 0.68
C GLY A 132 -7.07 3.59 0.41
N THR A 133 -6.75 2.51 1.13
CA THR A 133 -5.54 1.74 0.96
C THR A 133 -5.84 0.34 0.43
N TYR A 134 -4.96 -0.15 -0.44
CA TYR A 134 -5.04 -1.47 -1.06
C TYR A 134 -3.75 -2.24 -0.77
N ASP A 135 -3.86 -3.44 -0.22
CA ASP A 135 -2.73 -4.35 -0.01
C ASP A 135 -2.52 -5.21 -1.26
N VAL A 136 -1.39 -5.00 -1.93
CA VAL A 136 -0.93 -5.82 -3.05
C VAL A 136 0.08 -6.84 -2.52
N GLY A 137 -0.38 -8.08 -2.38
CA GLY A 137 0.43 -9.23 -1.98
C GLY A 137 1.05 -9.91 -3.20
N VAL A 138 2.37 -10.09 -3.22
CA VAL A 138 3.10 -10.75 -4.31
C VAL A 138 4.02 -11.84 -3.76
N ARG A 139 3.92 -13.05 -4.32
CA ARG A 139 4.82 -14.17 -4.03
C ARG A 139 5.59 -14.56 -5.28
N TYR A 140 6.88 -14.23 -5.31
CA TYR A 140 7.80 -14.55 -6.40
C TYR A 140 8.32 -15.98 -6.25
N GLY A 141 8.36 -16.74 -7.35
CA GLY A 141 8.80 -18.14 -7.35
C GLY A 141 10.29 -18.30 -7.08
N LEU A 142 11.14 -17.61 -7.87
CA LEU A 142 12.59 -17.73 -7.81
C LEU A 142 13.27 -16.36 -7.62
N SER A 143 14.59 -16.40 -7.39
CA SER A 143 15.40 -15.19 -7.35
C SER A 143 15.57 -14.63 -8.77
N GLY A 144 15.60 -13.31 -8.91
CA GLY A 144 15.71 -12.65 -10.20
C GLY A 144 15.29 -11.18 -10.13
N VAL A 145 15.28 -10.52 -11.28
CA VAL A 145 14.73 -9.16 -11.44
C VAL A 145 13.34 -9.27 -12.04
N TYR A 146 12.36 -8.68 -11.38
CA TYR A 146 10.96 -8.69 -11.78
C TYR A 146 10.48 -7.26 -12.00
N GLN A 147 9.44 -7.12 -12.81
CA GLN A 147 8.67 -5.88 -12.97
C GLN A 147 7.31 -6.07 -12.30
N LEU A 148 6.96 -5.20 -11.36
CA LEU A 148 5.64 -5.13 -10.76
C LEU A 148 4.89 -3.94 -11.37
N SER A 149 3.83 -4.23 -12.12
CA SER A 149 2.94 -3.21 -12.67
C SER A 149 1.66 -3.13 -11.84
N ILE A 150 1.34 -1.97 -11.29
CA ILE A 150 0.13 -1.73 -10.51
C ILE A 150 -0.77 -0.80 -11.31
N TYR A 151 -2.05 -1.16 -11.41
CA TYR A 151 -3.05 -0.46 -12.19
C TYR A 151 -4.22 -0.05 -11.31
N VAL A 152 -4.74 1.15 -11.57
CA VAL A 152 -5.97 1.67 -10.99
C VAL A 152 -6.92 2.01 -12.15
N GLY A 153 -8.20 1.66 -12.00
CA GLY A 153 -9.25 2.04 -12.95
C GLY A 153 -10.18 0.89 -13.33
N ARG A 154 -11.36 1.24 -13.87
CA ARG A 154 -12.40 0.26 -14.23
C ARG A 154 -12.15 -0.33 -15.62
N ARG A 155 -12.27 -1.66 -15.72
CA ARG A 155 -12.23 -2.47 -16.96
C ARG A 155 -11.10 -2.05 -17.94
N GLU A 156 -11.46 -1.38 -19.03
CA GLU A 156 -10.61 -1.01 -20.17
C GLU A 156 -9.85 0.31 -19.95
N GLN A 157 -10.19 1.07 -18.92
CA GLN A 157 -9.54 2.35 -18.58
C GLN A 157 -8.46 2.19 -17.49
N ARG A 158 -7.99 0.97 -17.26
CA ARG A 158 -6.91 0.71 -16.29
C ARG A 158 -5.63 1.37 -16.76
N GLN A 159 -5.12 2.30 -15.97
CA GLN A 159 -3.82 2.92 -16.20
C GLN A 159 -2.85 2.52 -15.10
N GLN A 160 -1.56 2.52 -15.42
CA GLN A 160 -0.52 2.27 -14.45
C GLN A 160 -0.43 3.45 -13.47
N ILE A 161 -0.17 3.14 -12.20
CA ILE A 161 0.04 4.18 -11.20
C ILE A 161 1.39 4.88 -11.38
N ALA A 162 1.58 6.01 -10.71
CA ALA A 162 2.87 6.67 -10.65
C ALA A 162 4.01 5.71 -10.20
N GLY A 163 5.09 5.69 -10.96
CA GLY A 163 6.26 4.84 -10.70
C GLY A 163 6.15 3.39 -11.19
N SER A 164 4.96 2.95 -11.64
CA SER A 164 4.81 1.66 -12.30
C SER A 164 5.32 1.73 -13.75
N PRO A 165 6.03 0.70 -14.26
CA PRO A 165 6.38 -0.56 -13.58
C PRO A 165 7.55 -0.40 -12.60
N PHE A 166 7.41 -1.01 -11.42
CA PHE A 166 8.46 -1.06 -10.40
C PHE A 166 9.44 -2.20 -10.66
N VAL A 167 10.74 -1.96 -10.54
CA VAL A 167 11.78 -2.98 -10.69
C VAL A 167 12.07 -3.62 -9.32
N VAL A 168 11.62 -4.87 -9.14
CA VAL A 168 11.74 -5.62 -7.89
C VAL A 168 12.88 -6.63 -7.97
N ARG A 169 13.85 -6.52 -7.07
CA ARG A 169 14.97 -7.45 -6.94
C ARG A 169 14.62 -8.55 -5.94
N VAL A 170 14.44 -9.76 -6.45
CA VAL A 170 14.06 -10.92 -5.65
C VAL A 170 15.30 -11.78 -5.39
N GLY A 171 15.64 -11.99 -4.13
CA GLY A 171 16.76 -12.87 -3.77
C GLY A 171 17.24 -12.69 -2.33
N LEU A 172 17.83 -13.75 -1.78
CA LEU A 172 18.36 -13.77 -0.40
C LEU A 172 19.48 -12.74 -0.20
N ARG A 173 20.47 -12.70 -1.10
CA ARG A 173 21.60 -11.75 -1.02
C ARG A 173 21.19 -10.31 -1.29
N ALA A 174 20.25 -10.08 -2.21
CA ALA A 174 19.75 -8.73 -2.51
C ALA A 174 19.03 -8.09 -1.29
N MET A 175 18.36 -8.92 -0.49
CA MET A 175 17.74 -8.50 0.77
C MET A 175 18.78 -8.28 1.88
N GLU A 176 19.76 -9.17 2.02
CA GLU A 176 20.86 -9.03 3.00
C GLU A 176 21.69 -7.75 2.74
N ASP A 177 21.99 -7.44 1.48
CA ASP A 177 22.70 -6.21 1.09
C ASP A 177 21.87 -4.93 1.34
N PHE A 178 20.53 -5.02 1.26
CA PHE A 178 19.64 -3.90 1.57
C PHE A 178 19.54 -3.69 3.08
N ILE A 179 19.30 -4.75 3.86
CA ILE A 179 19.27 -4.66 5.33
C ILE A 179 20.63 -4.16 5.85
N GLY A 180 21.74 -4.67 5.31
CA GLY A 180 23.08 -4.21 5.67
C GLY A 180 23.29 -2.72 5.40
N ARG A 181 22.90 -2.24 4.20
CA ARG A 181 22.98 -0.81 3.85
C ARG A 181 22.03 0.07 4.66
N TRP A 182 20.82 -0.40 4.93
CA TRP A 182 19.85 0.33 5.76
C TRP A 182 20.35 0.43 7.20
N GLN A 183 20.84 -0.66 7.80
CA GLN A 183 21.43 -0.64 9.14
C GLN A 183 22.64 0.30 9.25
N LEU A 184 23.52 0.32 8.23
CA LEU A 184 24.66 1.25 8.16
C LEU A 184 24.20 2.71 8.04
N ALA A 185 23.14 2.99 7.28
CA ALA A 185 22.56 4.32 7.16
C ALA A 185 21.85 4.77 8.46
N SER A 186 21.10 3.87 9.10
CA SER A 186 20.43 4.13 10.39
C SER A 186 21.43 4.32 11.54
N ALA A 187 22.58 3.64 11.52
CA ALA A 187 23.64 3.80 12.51
C ALA A 187 24.40 5.14 12.38
N ARG A 188 24.32 5.80 11.22
CA ARG A 188 24.91 7.13 10.97
C ARG A 188 23.94 8.28 11.20
N ALA A 189 22.66 8.00 11.44
CA ALA A 189 21.69 9.02 11.79
C ALA A 189 21.91 9.47 13.25
N PRO A 190 21.95 10.79 13.54
CA PRO A 190 22.04 11.27 14.90
C PRO A 190 20.83 10.78 15.72
N ILE A 191 21.12 10.38 16.96
CA ILE A 191 20.26 9.66 17.90
C ILE A 191 18.86 10.30 17.98
N VAL A 192 17.85 9.65 17.39
CA VAL A 192 16.42 9.94 17.67
C VAL A 192 15.87 8.85 18.60
N ARG A 193 15.45 9.33 19.78
CA ARG A 193 14.80 8.75 20.97
C ARG A 193 14.55 7.22 21.10
N PRO A 194 14.60 6.67 22.34
CA PRO A 194 14.82 5.23 22.59
C PRO A 194 13.64 4.26 22.31
N SER A 195 12.46 4.72 21.91
CA SER A 195 11.27 3.85 21.84
C SER A 195 11.19 3.00 20.56
N ALA A 196 11.62 3.54 19.41
CA ALA A 196 11.51 2.83 18.13
C ALA A 196 12.60 1.76 17.95
N VAL A 197 13.82 2.04 18.41
CA VAL A 197 14.96 1.11 18.32
C VAL A 197 14.75 -0.13 19.21
N ALA A 198 14.14 0.04 20.39
CA ALA A 198 13.83 -1.06 21.29
C ALA A 198 12.76 -2.01 20.71
N LEU A 199 11.75 -1.46 20.01
CA LEU A 199 10.71 -2.27 19.37
C LEU A 199 11.28 -3.08 18.19
N ALA A 200 12.11 -2.45 17.36
CA ALA A 200 12.78 -3.12 16.24
C ALA A 200 13.74 -4.23 16.71
N ALA A 201 14.49 -3.99 17.80
CA ALA A 201 15.37 -5.00 18.39
C ALA A 201 14.61 -6.19 19.00
N ARG A 202 13.40 -5.97 19.53
CA ARG A 202 12.52 -7.05 20.03
C ARG A 202 11.93 -7.88 18.90
N VAL A 203 11.51 -7.25 17.80
CA VAL A 203 11.03 -7.95 16.60
C VAL A 203 12.13 -8.81 15.98
N LEU A 204 13.37 -8.30 15.93
CA LEU A 204 14.53 -9.04 15.42
C LEU A 204 14.94 -10.23 16.32
N ARG A 205 14.83 -10.09 17.65
CA ARG A 205 15.06 -11.21 18.59
C ARG A 205 14.02 -12.31 18.42
N ALA A 206 12.74 -11.95 18.36
CA ALA A 206 11.65 -12.89 18.12
C ALA A 206 11.83 -13.63 16.79
N TRP A 207 12.33 -12.95 15.74
CA TRP A 207 12.60 -13.57 14.45
C TRP A 207 13.76 -14.57 14.48
N ARG A 208 14.87 -14.24 15.16
CA ARG A 208 16.02 -15.15 15.32
C ARG A 208 15.64 -16.43 16.05
N GLU A 209 14.80 -16.34 17.08
CA GLU A 209 14.32 -17.52 17.81
C GLU A 209 13.42 -18.40 16.93
N LEU A 210 12.55 -17.81 16.09
CA LEU A 210 11.67 -18.54 15.16
C LEU A 210 12.43 -19.23 14.02
N THR A 211 13.50 -18.64 13.48
CA THR A 211 14.34 -19.30 12.46
C THR A 211 15.16 -20.43 13.05
N VAL A 212 15.73 -20.26 14.26
CA VAL A 212 16.46 -21.34 14.95
C VAL A 212 15.53 -22.49 15.31
N TYR A 213 14.30 -22.20 15.78
CA TYR A 213 13.33 -23.24 16.13
C TYR A 213 12.87 -24.05 14.92
N ARG A 214 12.65 -23.42 13.76
CA ARG A 214 12.26 -24.12 12.52
C ARG A 214 13.42 -24.90 11.90
N ALA A 215 14.65 -24.39 12.00
CA ALA A 215 15.84 -25.12 11.57
C ALA A 215 16.11 -26.36 12.44
N ALA A 216 15.95 -26.25 13.76
CA ALA A 216 16.07 -27.37 14.69
C ALA A 216 14.97 -28.43 14.48
N ALA A 217 13.73 -28.00 14.19
CA ALA A 217 12.63 -28.91 13.88
C ALA A 217 12.85 -29.67 12.55
N ALA A 218 13.39 -28.99 11.52
CA ALA A 218 13.77 -29.62 10.27
C ALA A 218 14.93 -30.62 10.45
N ALA A 219 15.94 -30.26 11.25
CA ALA A 219 17.07 -31.14 11.55
C ALA A 219 16.64 -32.42 12.30
N ARG A 220 15.69 -32.32 13.25
CA ARG A 220 15.12 -33.50 13.92
C ARG A 220 14.38 -34.44 12.96
N LYS A 221 13.66 -33.87 11.98
CA LYS A 221 12.92 -34.66 10.97
C LYS A 221 13.88 -35.42 10.04
N VAL A 222 15.00 -34.81 9.68
CA VAL A 222 16.06 -35.44 8.87
C VAL A 222 16.77 -36.54 9.67
N LEU A 223 17.07 -36.32 10.96
CA LEU A 223 17.68 -37.33 11.83
C LEU A 223 16.78 -38.56 12.04
N GLN A 224 15.46 -38.38 12.15
CA GLN A 224 14.51 -39.49 12.28
C GLN A 224 14.42 -40.36 11.01
N HIS A 225 14.49 -39.74 9.82
CA HIS A 225 14.55 -40.48 8.55
C HIS A 225 15.89 -41.19 8.33
N ALA A 226 16.99 -40.61 8.79
CA ALA A 226 18.32 -41.23 8.67
C ALA A 226 18.47 -42.49 9.55
N THR A 227 17.74 -42.60 10.66
CA THR A 227 17.75 -43.80 11.53
C THR A 227 16.92 -44.97 11.01
N SER A 228 16.05 -44.78 10.00
CA SER A 228 15.23 -45.85 9.43
C SER A 228 15.85 -46.58 8.23
N GLU A 229 16.99 -46.12 7.72
CA GLU A 229 17.66 -46.71 6.56
C GLU A 229 19.07 -47.21 6.92
N THR A 230 19.17 -48.35 7.60
CA THR A 230 20.41 -49.14 7.66
C THR A 230 20.35 -50.29 6.65
N PRO A 231 21.37 -50.50 5.79
CA PRO A 231 21.34 -51.51 4.73
C PRO A 231 21.68 -52.91 5.26
N GLN A 232 20.82 -53.90 4.99
CA GLN A 232 21.15 -55.32 5.21
C GLN A 232 22.04 -55.84 4.07
N THR A 233 23.34 -55.96 4.32
CA THR A 233 24.27 -56.72 3.46
C THR A 233 24.58 -58.09 4.05
N ALA A 234 24.17 -59.13 3.29
CA ALA A 234 24.78 -60.44 3.05
C ALA A 234 25.30 -61.32 4.22
N LYS A 235 24.84 -62.59 4.26
CA LYS A 235 25.70 -63.77 4.53
C LYS A 235 25.04 -65.14 4.20
N ARG A 236 25.65 -65.80 3.20
CA ARG A 236 26.02 -67.23 3.04
C ARG A 236 24.99 -68.38 3.15
N SER A 237 25.10 -69.25 2.14
CA SER A 237 24.64 -70.65 2.03
C SER A 237 25.28 -71.60 3.06
N PRO A 238 24.71 -72.81 3.27
CA PRO A 238 25.24 -74.01 2.59
C PRO A 238 24.18 -75.04 2.13
N ARG A 239 24.70 -76.05 1.40
CA ARG A 239 24.08 -77.09 0.54
C ARG A 239 23.74 -78.39 1.36
N PRO A 240 23.46 -79.55 0.73
CA PRO A 240 22.16 -80.20 0.45
C PRO A 240 21.82 -81.41 1.35
N LYS A 241 20.60 -81.99 1.22
CA LYS A 241 20.33 -83.42 1.56
C LYS A 241 19.32 -84.06 0.59
N ASP A 242 19.73 -85.22 0.09
CA ASP A 242 19.04 -86.16 -0.81
C ASP A 242 17.92 -86.99 -0.14
N ILE A 243 17.22 -87.72 -1.01
CA ILE A 243 16.40 -88.95 -0.82
C ILE A 243 14.94 -88.67 -0.39
N ARG A 244 13.90 -89.09 -1.12
CA ARG A 244 13.68 -90.34 -1.88
C ARG A 244 12.69 -90.13 -3.02
#